data_AF-W4SJ21-F1
#
_entry.id   AF-W4SJ21-F1
#
_cell.length_a   1.000
_cell.length_b   1.000
_cell.length_c   1.000
_cell.angle_alpha   90.00
_cell.angle_beta   90.00
_cell.angle_gamma   90.00
#
_symmetry.space_group_name_H-M   'P 1'
#
loop_
_entity.id
_entity.type
_entity.pdbx_description
1 polymer ?
#
loop_
_entity_poly.entity_id
_entity_poly.type
_entity_poly.pdbx_seq_one_letter_code
_entity_poly.pdbx_strand_id
1 'polypeptide(L)'
;MLKHIAQAGTPSLTSLTLCFALAGVLMLGLQVVRRGGVARLSFRNLLAGVLLGALNFGNILCYVRAHQLLPHSPATVFASMNLGVVILGALVGKLAFGERIGRRGWVGLLLAAPAIAAIAWGMRSG
;
A
#
# COMPACT_ATOMS: atom_id res chain seq x y z
N MET A 1 29.64 -2.11 6.05
CA MET A 1 28.63 -1.21 6.67
C MET A 1 27.18 -1.49 6.24
N LEU A 2 26.85 -1.86 4.99
CA LEU A 2 25.46 -2.24 4.62
C LEU A 2 24.90 -3.46 5.36
N LYS A 3 25.73 -4.44 5.73
CA LYS A 3 25.28 -5.64 6.48
C LYS A 3 24.92 -5.37 7.95
N HIS A 4 25.49 -4.33 8.58
CA HIS A 4 25.14 -3.95 9.96
C HIS A 4 23.88 -3.10 10.04
N ILE A 5 23.49 -2.41 8.95
CA ILE A 5 22.19 -1.74 8.85
C ILE A 5 21.08 -2.78 8.60
N ALA A 6 21.39 -3.86 7.85
CA ALA A 6 20.48 -4.99 7.67
C ALA A 6 20.30 -5.85 8.94
N GLN A 7 21.26 -5.84 9.87
CA GLN A 7 21.20 -6.50 11.18
C GLN A 7 20.75 -5.59 12.32
N ALA A 8 20.65 -4.27 12.09
CA ALA A 8 19.97 -3.36 13.01
C ALA A 8 18.47 -3.63 12.90
N GLY A 9 18.05 -4.72 13.54
CA GLY A 9 16.67 -5.12 13.70
C GLY A 9 15.90 -4.12 14.54
N THR A 10 15.68 -2.91 14.02
CA THR A 10 14.38 -2.30 14.26
C THR A 10 13.38 -3.30 13.69
N PRO A 11 12.50 -3.91 14.51
CA PRO A 11 11.44 -4.76 14.01
C PRO A 11 10.87 -4.08 12.77
N SER A 12 10.70 -4.81 11.67
CA SER A 12 10.18 -4.24 10.42
C SER A 12 8.92 -3.37 10.64
N LEU A 13 8.15 -3.68 11.69
CA LEU A 13 7.12 -2.82 12.28
C LEU A 13 7.62 -1.46 12.77
N THR A 14 8.62 -1.40 13.65
CA THR A 14 9.16 -0.17 14.24
C THR A 14 9.74 0.76 13.19
N SER A 15 10.49 0.24 12.22
CA SER A 15 10.98 1.05 11.08
C SER A 15 9.81 1.58 10.24
N LEU A 16 8.78 0.78 10.05
CA LEU A 16 7.59 1.17 9.30
C LEU A 16 6.80 2.26 10.03
N THR A 17 6.56 2.10 11.34
CA THR A 17 5.90 3.10 12.19
C THR A 17 6.67 4.41 12.18
N LEU A 18 8.01 4.37 12.22
CA LEU A 18 8.87 5.56 12.07
C LEU A 18 8.70 6.25 10.73
N CYS A 19 8.71 5.50 9.62
CA CYS A 19 8.46 6.06 8.29
C CYS A 19 7.07 6.71 8.18
N PHE A 20 6.04 6.07 8.73
CA PHE A 20 4.68 6.63 8.76
C PHE A 20 4.59 7.88 9.63
N ALA A 21 5.23 7.87 10.80
CA ALA A 21 5.26 9.03 11.69
C ALA A 21 5.99 10.22 11.04
N LEU A 22 7.15 9.98 10.43
CA LEU A 22 7.90 10.98 9.68
C LEU A 22 7.09 11.53 8.50
N ALA A 23 6.49 10.66 7.69
CA ALA A 23 5.64 11.08 6.58
C ALA A 23 4.44 11.91 7.06
N GLY A 24 3.84 11.53 8.20
CA GLY A 24 2.76 12.27 8.84
C GLY A 24 3.19 13.68 9.28
N VAL A 25 4.33 13.79 9.98
CA VAL A 25 4.90 15.08 10.43
C VAL A 25 5.25 15.97 9.23
N LEU A 26 5.90 15.42 8.19
CA LEU A 26 6.24 16.14 6.97
C LEU A 26 4.99 16.64 6.24
N MET A 27 3.97 15.80 6.06
CA MET A 27 2.72 16.20 5.41
C MET A 27 1.97 17.27 6.21
N LEU A 28 1.94 17.17 7.54
CA LEU A 28 1.37 18.21 8.40
C LEU A 28 2.14 19.52 8.28
N GLY A 29 3.48 19.48 8.32
CA GLY A 29 4.34 20.65 8.12
C GLY A 29 4.12 21.31 6.75
N LEU A 30 4.06 20.51 5.68
CA LEU A 30 3.76 20.99 4.33
C LEU A 30 2.37 21.61 4.22
N GLN A 31 1.36 21.08 4.92
CA GLN A 31 0.03 21.69 4.93
C GLN A 31 0.02 23.05 5.61
N VAL A 32 0.71 23.18 6.74
CA VAL A 32 0.86 24.46 7.46
C VAL A 32 1.53 25.51 6.56
N VAL A 33 2.61 25.12 5.87
CA VAL A 33 3.35 26.02 4.96
C VAL A 33 2.56 26.37 3.70
N ARG A 34 1.89 25.40 3.05
CA ARG A 34 1.19 25.62 1.76
C ARG A 34 -0.17 26.31 1.89
N ARG A 35 -0.86 26.20 3.03
CA ARG A 35 -2.22 26.74 3.19
C ARG A 35 -2.33 27.83 4.27
N GLY A 36 -1.21 28.29 4.84
CA GLY A 36 -1.21 29.31 5.89
C GLY A 36 -1.87 28.85 7.19
N GLY A 37 -2.02 27.54 7.39
CA GLY A 37 -2.71 26.95 8.53
C GLY A 37 -3.02 25.47 8.30
N VAL A 38 -3.35 24.76 9.37
CA VAL A 38 -3.80 23.37 9.29
C VAL A 38 -5.13 23.37 8.53
N ALA A 39 -5.18 22.79 7.33
CA ALA A 39 -6.42 22.71 6.55
C ALA A 39 -7.52 22.17 7.48
N ARG A 40 -8.72 22.81 7.50
CA ARG A 40 -9.82 22.48 8.42
C ARG A 40 -9.89 20.97 8.62
N LEU A 41 -9.27 20.48 9.70
CA LEU A 41 -9.16 19.06 10.01
C LEU A 41 -10.54 18.70 10.53
N SER A 42 -11.46 18.45 9.60
CA SER A 42 -12.74 17.87 9.96
C SER A 42 -12.44 16.52 10.59
N PHE A 43 -13.10 16.23 11.71
CA PHE A 43 -12.99 14.94 12.40
C PHE A 43 -13.19 13.76 11.42
N ARG A 44 -14.06 13.94 10.41
CA ARG A 44 -14.28 12.98 9.34
C ARG A 44 -13.03 12.74 8.48
N ASN A 45 -12.24 13.76 8.18
CA ASN A 45 -11.00 13.64 7.41
C ASN A 45 -9.90 12.98 8.25
N LEU A 46 -9.85 13.27 9.55
CA LEU A 46 -8.93 12.61 10.48
C LEU A 46 -9.27 11.11 10.58
N LEU A 47 -10.53 10.77 10.78
CA LEU A 47 -10.99 9.39 10.85
C LEU A 47 -10.71 8.63 9.53
N ALA A 48 -10.99 9.25 8.38
CA ALA A 48 -10.66 8.67 7.07
C ALA A 48 -9.16 8.45 6.90
N GLY A 49 -8.32 9.38 7.36
CA GLY A 49 -6.86 9.25 7.35
C GLY A 49 -6.35 8.11 8.25
N VAL A 50 -6.89 7.98 9.47
CA VAL A 50 -6.57 6.88 10.38
C VAL A 50 -6.98 5.53 9.79
N LEU A 51 -8.20 5.44 9.24
CA LEU A 51 -8.69 4.21 8.62
C LEU A 51 -7.82 3.80 7.42
N LEU A 52 -7.46 4.77 6.56
CA LEU A 52 -6.57 4.54 5.42
C LEU A 52 -5.16 4.13 5.86
N GLY A 53 -4.63 4.76 6.92
CA GLY A 53 -3.34 4.39 7.52
C GLY A 53 -3.34 2.97 8.08
N ALA A 54 -4.41 2.58 8.78
CA ALA A 54 -4.58 1.23 9.32
C ALA A 54 -4.64 0.17 8.20
N LEU A 55 -5.39 0.44 7.12
CA LEU A 55 -5.45 -0.44 5.95
C LEU A 55 -4.06 -0.59 5.28
N ASN A 56 -3.31 0.50 5.15
CA ASN A 56 -1.97 0.46 4.55
C ASN A 56 -0.97 -0.29 5.44
N PHE A 57 -1.01 -0.06 6.75
CA PHE A 57 -0.20 -0.80 7.71
C PHE A 57 -0.51 -2.30 7.70
N GLY A 58 -1.79 -2.66 7.67
CA GLY A 58 -2.24 -4.04 7.52
C GLY A 58 -1.71 -4.69 6.23
N ASN A 59 -1.72 -3.96 5.12
CA ASN A 59 -1.11 -4.40 3.87
C ASN A 59 0.39 -4.69 4.07
N ILE A 60 1.18 -3.78 4.61
CA ILE A 60 2.63 -4.02 4.77
C ILE A 60 2.92 -5.15 5.77
N LEU A 61 2.12 -5.31 6.82
CA LEU A 61 2.26 -6.42 7.76
C LEU A 61 2.02 -7.78 7.08
N CYS A 62 0.95 -7.89 6.30
CA CYS A 62 0.66 -9.08 5.51
C CYS A 62 1.74 -9.33 4.45
N TYR A 63 2.34 -8.27 3.88
CA TYR A 63 3.44 -8.38 2.93
C TYR A 63 4.66 -9.04 3.56
N VAL A 64 5.09 -8.50 4.72
CA VAL A 64 6.23 -9.03 5.46
C VAL A 64 5.97 -10.48 5.89
N ARG A 65 4.78 -10.78 6.42
CA ARG A 65 4.41 -12.15 6.80
C ARG A 65 4.39 -13.12 5.62
N ALA A 66 3.82 -12.73 4.49
CA ALA A 66 3.76 -13.57 3.31
C ALA A 66 5.16 -13.86 2.74
N HIS A 67 6.07 -12.88 2.80
CA HIS A 67 7.46 -13.07 2.39
C HIS A 67 8.24 -13.99 3.35
N GLN A 68 7.93 -13.93 4.65
CA GLN A 68 8.50 -14.84 5.65
C GLN A 68 7.99 -16.29 5.50
N LEU A 69 6.74 -16.46 5.08
CA LEU A 69 6.10 -17.77 4.89
C LEU A 69 6.41 -18.41 3.53
N LEU A 70 6.65 -17.61 2.48
CA LEU A 70 7.02 -18.05 1.13
C LEU A 70 8.37 -17.47 0.68
N PRO A 71 9.49 -17.82 1.33
CA PRO A 71 10.81 -17.27 1.02
C PRO A 71 11.31 -17.65 -0.39
N HIS A 72 10.77 -18.72 -0.99
CA HIS A 72 11.16 -19.20 -2.32
C HIS A 72 10.37 -18.56 -3.48
N SER A 73 9.36 -17.73 -3.23
CA SER A 73 8.61 -17.03 -4.29
C SER A 73 8.28 -15.55 -3.98
N PRO A 74 9.30 -14.70 -3.77
CA PRO A 74 9.15 -13.24 -3.56
C PRO A 74 8.23 -12.53 -4.57
N ALA A 75 8.37 -12.87 -5.85
CA ALA A 75 7.66 -12.24 -6.95
C ALA A 75 6.14 -12.48 -6.87
N THR A 76 5.74 -13.66 -6.42
CA THR A 76 4.34 -14.04 -6.24
C THR A 76 3.68 -13.21 -5.15
N VAL A 77 4.32 -13.09 -3.99
CA VAL A 77 3.83 -12.27 -2.88
C VAL A 77 3.72 -10.80 -3.29
N PHE A 78 4.70 -10.29 -4.04
CA PHE A 78 4.69 -8.92 -4.55
C PHE A 78 3.53 -8.68 -5.52
N ALA A 79 3.34 -9.58 -6.48
CA ALA A 79 2.32 -9.47 -7.51
C ALA A 79 0.90 -9.63 -6.93
N SER A 80 0.67 -10.65 -6.10
CA SER A 80 -0.63 -10.92 -5.50
C SER A 80 -1.10 -9.78 -4.61
N MET A 81 -0.16 -9.18 -3.87
CA MET A 81 -0.49 -8.16 -2.89
C MET A 81 -0.76 -6.79 -3.49
N ASN A 82 0.12 -6.32 -4.39
CA ASN A 82 -0.11 -5.07 -5.10
C ASN A 82 -1.38 -5.14 -5.95
N LEU A 83 -1.64 -6.30 -6.56
CA LEU A 83 -2.88 -6.53 -7.30
C LEU A 83 -4.12 -6.60 -6.40
N GLY A 84 -4.04 -7.34 -5.30
CA GLY A 84 -5.15 -7.52 -4.37
C GLY A 84 -5.65 -6.18 -3.83
N VAL A 85 -4.73 -5.28 -3.48
CA VAL A 85 -5.07 -3.91 -3.06
C VAL A 85 -5.72 -3.10 -4.19
N VAL A 86 -5.24 -3.21 -5.43
CA VAL A 86 -5.83 -2.49 -6.57
C VAL A 86 -7.25 -2.98 -6.87
N ILE A 87 -7.47 -4.29 -6.89
CA ILE A 87 -8.80 -4.88 -7.16
C ILE A 87 -9.76 -4.58 -6.01
N LEU A 88 -9.35 -4.80 -4.75
CA LEU A 88 -10.17 -4.48 -3.58
C LEU A 88 -10.46 -2.98 -3.51
N GLY A 89 -9.47 -2.14 -3.78
CA GLY A 89 -9.65 -0.69 -3.84
C GLY A 89 -10.65 -0.26 -4.90
N ALA A 90 -10.58 -0.83 -6.11
CA ALA A 90 -11.54 -0.57 -7.18
C ALA A 90 -12.95 -1.10 -6.86
N LEU A 91 -13.04 -2.26 -6.21
CA LEU A 91 -14.31 -2.86 -5.79
C LEU A 91 -14.97 -2.03 -4.68
N VAL A 92 -14.21 -1.64 -3.67
CA VAL A 92 -14.66 -0.76 -2.58
C VAL A 92 -15.02 0.62 -3.12
N GLY A 93 -14.23 1.20 -4.03
CA GLY A 93 -14.55 2.45 -4.72
C GLY A 93 -15.89 2.38 -5.44
N LYS A 94 -16.11 1.30 -6.20
CA LYS A 94 -17.36 1.07 -6.93
C LYS A 94 -18.55 0.83 -5.99
N LEU A 95 -18.39 0.01 -4.94
CA LEU A 95 -19.49 -0.43 -4.07
C LEU A 95 -19.83 0.58 -2.96
N ALA A 96 -18.82 1.16 -2.29
CA ALA A 96 -19.01 2.06 -1.16
C ALA A 96 -19.19 3.53 -1.60
N PHE A 97 -18.59 3.94 -2.71
CA PHE A 97 -18.64 5.32 -3.21
C PHE A 97 -19.43 5.47 -4.51
N GLY A 98 -19.89 4.37 -5.11
CA GLY A 98 -20.64 4.41 -6.37
C GLY A 98 -19.80 4.89 -7.56
N GLU A 99 -18.47 4.83 -7.46
CA GLU A 99 -17.60 5.36 -8.51
C GLU A 99 -17.74 4.56 -9.80
N ARG A 100 -18.03 5.26 -10.90
CA ARG A 100 -17.94 4.70 -12.25
C ARG A 100 -16.47 4.64 -12.62
N ILE A 101 -15.94 3.42 -12.73
CA ILE A 101 -14.58 3.18 -13.22
C ILE A 101 -14.47 3.79 -14.62
N GLY A 102 -13.79 4.93 -14.73
CA GLY A 102 -13.60 5.63 -16.00
C GLY A 102 -12.71 4.84 -16.96
N ARG A 103 -12.68 5.25 -18.23
CA ARG A 103 -11.91 4.58 -19.30
C ARG A 103 -10.43 4.34 -18.94
N ARG A 104 -9.83 5.23 -18.17
CA ARG A 104 -8.44 5.12 -17.67
C ARG A 104 -8.26 4.04 -16.60
N GLY A 105 -9.22 3.88 -15.69
CA GLY A 105 -9.20 2.81 -14.69
C GLY A 105 -9.35 1.43 -15.34
N TRP A 106 -10.21 1.35 -16.36
CA TRP A 106 -10.33 0.14 -17.18
C TRP A 106 -9.05 -0.19 -17.94
N VAL A 107 -8.40 0.79 -18.57
CA VAL A 107 -7.09 0.58 -19.24
C VAL A 107 -6.04 0.08 -18.25
N GLY A 108 -5.99 0.65 -17.04
CA GLY A 108 -5.09 0.17 -15.99
C GLY A 108 -5.36 -1.29 -15.59
N LEU A 109 -6.63 -1.66 -15.44
CA LEU A 109 -7.03 -3.04 -15.13
C LEU A 109 -6.70 -4.00 -16.28
N LEU A 110 -6.90 -3.56 -17.52
CA LEU A 110 -6.65 -4.34 -18.74
C LEU A 110 -5.16 -4.56 -19.00
N LEU A 111 -4.31 -3.59 -18.66
CA LEU A 111 -2.85 -3.71 -18.72
C LEU A 111 -2.30 -4.59 -17.59
N ALA A 112 -2.92 -4.55 -16.41
CA ALA A 112 -2.55 -5.40 -15.29
C ALA A 112 -2.84 -6.88 -15.59
N ALA A 113 -3.99 -7.21 -16.18
CA ALA A 113 -4.43 -8.57 -16.49
C ALA A 113 -3.37 -9.48 -17.15
N PRO A 114 -2.72 -9.12 -18.28
CA PRO A 114 -1.71 -9.95 -18.93
C PRO A 114 -0.40 -10.04 -18.14
N ALA A 115 0.01 -8.99 -17.43
CA ALA A 115 1.19 -9.05 -16.56
C ALA A 115 0.99 -10.08 -15.43
N ILE A 116 -0.22 -10.16 -14.89
CA ILE A 116 -0.59 -11.12 -13.85
C ILE A 116 -0.65 -12.52 -14.43
N ALA A 117 -1.25 -12.70 -15.61
CA ALA A 117 -1.30 -13.98 -16.30
C ALA A 117 0.11 -14.52 -16.56
N ALA A 118 1.05 -13.67 -16.97
CA ALA A 118 2.45 -14.06 -17.17
C ALA A 118 3.14 -14.48 -15.87
N ILE A 119 2.91 -13.75 -14.76
CA ILE A 119 3.46 -14.11 -13.44
C ILE A 119 2.85 -15.43 -12.94
N ALA A 120 1.53 -15.58 -13.01
CA ALA A 120 0.83 -16.80 -12.60
C ALA A 120 1.20 -18.01 -13.46
N TRP A 121 1.43 -17.81 -14.77
CA TRP A 121 1.90 -18.87 -15.66
C TRP A 121 3.31 -19.31 -15.30
N GLY A 122 4.22 -18.36 -15.05
CA GLY A 122 5.58 -18.66 -14.59
C GLY A 122 5.60 -19.49 -13.31
N MET A 123 4.61 -19.32 -12.43
CA MET A 123 4.45 -20.09 -11.20
C MET A 123 3.98 -21.54 -11.41
N ARG A 124 3.29 -21.85 -12.51
CA ARG A 124 2.81 -23.22 -12.81
C ARG A 124 3.89 -24.08 -13.48
N SER A 125 4.94 -23.45 -14.00
CA SER A 125 6.01 -24.07 -14.78
C SER A 125 7.36 -24.22 -14.03
N GLY A 126 7.41 -23.94 -12.73
CA GLY A 126 8.57 -24.18 -11.85
C GLY A 126 8.16 -24.98 -10.62
#